data_AF-A0A2T3XJR1-F1
#
_entry.id   AF-A0A2T3XJR1-F1
#
_cell.length_a   1.000
_cell.length_b   1.000
_cell.length_c   1.000
_cell.angle_alpha   90.00
_cell.angle_beta   90.00
_cell.angle_gamma   90.00
#
_symmetry.space_group_name_H-M   'P 1'
#
loop_
_entity.id
_entity.type
_entity.pdbx_description
1 polymer ?
#
loop_
_entity_poly.entity_id
_entity_poly.type
_entity_poly.pdbx_seq_one_letter_code
_entity_poly.pdbx_strand_id
1 'polypeptide(L)'
;MEYNVPETQHRIAVDELHKIVEWTSAWYEQARAANFVSYPYQADNAVVARLRQYYRAGFTPAQAVEAYFGLALATLIPLQCACSGRR
;
A
#
# COMPACT_ATOMS: atom_id res chain seq x y z
N MET A 1 2.11 5.49 -36.55
CA MET A 1 3.20 4.98 -35.71
C MET A 1 2.57 4.03 -34.73
N GLU A 2 2.63 2.73 -35.02
CA GLU A 2 2.04 1.69 -34.19
C GLU A 2 2.98 1.48 -33.01
N TYR A 3 2.53 1.89 -31.82
CA TYR A 3 3.34 1.81 -30.61
C TYR A 3 3.36 0.35 -30.17
N ASN A 4 4.28 -0.43 -30.73
CA ASN A 4 4.52 -1.81 -30.35
C ASN A 4 5.15 -1.85 -28.95
N VAL A 5 4.31 -1.68 -27.92
CA VAL A 5 4.69 -1.94 -26.54
C VAL A 5 4.83 -3.46 -26.41
N PRO A 6 6.02 -4.00 -26.10
CA PRO A 6 6.17 -5.44 -25.94
C PRO A 6 5.23 -5.89 -24.82
N GLU A 7 4.39 -6.90 -25.10
CA GLU A 7 3.34 -7.39 -24.19
C GLU A 7 3.87 -7.74 -22.79
N THR A 8 5.15 -8.11 -22.69
CA THR A 8 5.88 -8.35 -21.44
C THR A 8 5.88 -7.13 -20.52
N GLN A 9 6.07 -5.92 -21.06
CA GLN A 9 6.15 -4.69 -20.27
C GLN A 9 4.77 -4.29 -19.73
N HIS A 10 3.70 -4.62 -20.46
CA HIS A 10 2.33 -4.44 -20.01
C HIS A 10 1.96 -5.43 -18.89
N ARG A 11 2.36 -6.70 -19.01
CA ARG A 11 2.10 -7.73 -17.99
C ARG A 11 2.84 -7.46 -16.68
N ILE A 12 4.10 -7.00 -16.74
CA ILE A 12 4.88 -6.63 -15.54
C ILE A 12 4.25 -5.43 -14.82
N ALA A 13 3.80 -4.42 -15.57
CA ALA A 13 3.14 -3.25 -15.01
C ALA A 13 1.79 -3.58 -14.34
N VAL A 14 1.03 -4.53 -14.89
CA VAL A 14 -0.25 -4.99 -14.29
C VAL A 14 0.00 -5.78 -13.00
N ASP A 15 1.03 -6.62 -12.94
CA ASP A 15 1.38 -7.37 -11.73
C ASP A 15 1.85 -6.44 -10.59
N GLU A 16 2.71 -5.46 -10.90
CA GLU A 16 3.13 -4.43 -9.93
C GLU A 16 1.93 -3.60 -9.45
N LEU A 17 1.03 -3.22 -10.37
CA LEU A 17 -0.17 -2.49 -10.03
C LEU A 17 -1.08 -3.29 -9.08
N HIS A 18 -1.31 -4.58 -9.36
CA HIS A 18 -2.07 -5.45 -8.46
C HIS A 18 -1.44 -5.52 -7.07
N LYS A 19 -0.13 -5.74 -6.97
CA LYS A 19 0.56 -5.79 -5.67
C LYS A 19 0.45 -4.48 -4.89
N ILE A 20 0.55 -3.34 -5.57
CA ILE A 20 0.38 -2.02 -4.95
C ILE A 20 -1.08 -1.83 -4.50
N VAL A 21 -2.06 -2.25 -5.29
CA VAL A 21 -3.49 -2.16 -4.93
C VAL A 21 -3.81 -3.04 -3.72
N GLU A 22 -3.34 -4.29 -3.70
CA GLU A 22 -3.51 -5.19 -2.56
C GLU A 22 -2.86 -4.61 -1.29
N TRP A 23 -1.63 -4.10 -1.42
CA TRP A 23 -0.91 -3.46 -0.33
C TRP A 23 -1.62 -2.19 0.18
N THR A 24 -2.25 -1.42 -0.72
CA THR A 24 -3.00 -0.18 -0.39
C THR A 24 -4.42 -0.47 0.13
N SER A 25 -4.96 -1.67 -0.10
CA SER A 25 -6.23 -2.14 0.45
C SER A 25 -6.10 -2.69 1.88
N ALA A 26 -5.06 -3.49 2.18
CA ALA A 26 -4.41 -3.40 3.50
C ALA A 26 -3.92 -1.94 3.67
N TRP A 27 -3.31 -1.41 4.70
CA TRP A 27 -3.18 0.07 4.85
C TRP A 27 -4.54 0.77 4.99
N TYR A 28 -5.43 0.77 4.00
CA TYR A 28 -6.77 1.37 4.12
C TYR A 28 -7.61 0.69 5.20
N GLU A 29 -7.67 -0.65 5.22
CA GLU A 29 -8.37 -1.39 6.28
C GLU A 29 -7.76 -1.09 7.67
N GLN A 30 -6.44 -0.96 7.77
CA GLN A 30 -5.74 -0.62 9.01
C GLN A 30 -6.03 0.83 9.44
N ALA A 31 -6.00 1.78 8.50
CA ALA A 31 -6.30 3.18 8.74
C ALA A 31 -7.77 3.36 9.15
N ARG A 32 -8.68 2.57 8.54
CA ARG A 32 -10.09 2.50 8.90
C ARG A 32 -10.30 1.86 10.29
N ALA A 33 -9.63 0.76 10.60
CA ALA A 33 -9.69 0.11 11.90
C ALA A 33 -9.21 1.05 13.03
N ALA A 34 -8.22 1.87 12.73
CA ALA A 34 -7.73 2.90 13.65
C ALA A 34 -8.54 4.22 13.59
N ASN A 35 -9.65 4.27 12.84
CA ASN A 35 -10.53 5.42 12.66
C ASN A 35 -9.85 6.70 12.09
N PHE A 36 -8.70 6.57 11.43
CA PHE A 36 -8.04 7.69 10.74
C PHE A 36 -8.72 8.07 9.43
N VAL A 37 -9.41 7.12 8.81
CA VAL A 37 -10.02 7.28 7.51
C VAL A 37 -11.49 6.89 7.59
N SER A 38 -12.38 7.80 7.17
CA SER A 38 -13.82 7.59 7.12
C SER A 38 -14.29 7.48 5.68
N TYR A 39 -15.25 6.59 5.44
CA TYR A 39 -15.89 6.48 4.14
C TYR A 39 -16.82 7.68 3.91
N PRO A 40 -16.86 8.29 2.71
CA PRO A 40 -16.06 8.01 1.51
C PRO A 40 -14.70 8.72 1.54
N TYR A 41 -13.62 7.94 1.45
CA TYR A 41 -12.26 8.48 1.37
C TYR A 41 -11.77 8.46 -0.07
N GLN A 42 -11.43 9.64 -0.58
CA GLN A 42 -10.80 9.78 -1.88
C GLN A 42 -9.33 10.12 -1.66
N ALA A 43 -8.45 9.17 -1.97
CA ALA A 43 -7.02 9.38 -1.83
C ALA A 43 -6.56 10.43 -2.86
N ASP A 44 -6.05 11.57 -2.39
CA ASP A 44 -5.41 12.56 -3.24
C ASP A 44 -4.19 12.00 -3.95
N ASN A 45 -3.84 12.58 -5.10
CA ASN A 45 -2.64 12.22 -5.85
C ASN A 45 -1.36 12.31 -4.99
N ALA A 46 -1.32 13.23 -4.03
CA ALA A 46 -0.24 13.36 -3.06
C ALA A 46 -0.17 12.17 -2.09
N VAL A 47 -1.32 11.66 -1.63
CA VAL A 47 -1.41 10.47 -0.77
C VAL A 47 -0.94 9.24 -1.53
N VAL A 48 -1.43 9.07 -2.77
CA VAL A 48 -1.03 7.95 -3.64
C VAL A 48 0.48 7.98 -3.93
N ALA A 49 1.06 9.17 -4.16
CA ALA A 49 2.50 9.32 -4.37
C ALA A 49 3.31 8.90 -3.13
N ARG A 50 2.87 9.27 -1.92
CA ARG A 50 3.51 8.83 -0.67
C ARG A 50 3.38 7.33 -0.45
N LEU A 51 2.20 6.76 -0.68
CA LEU A 51 1.98 5.31 -0.55
C LEU A 51 2.89 4.50 -1.48
N ARG A 52 3.07 4.97 -2.72
CA ARG A 52 4.03 4.37 -3.66
C ARG A 52 5.47 4.46 -3.16
N GLN A 53 5.86 5.57 -2.53
CA GLN A 53 7.19 5.71 -1.92
C GLN A 53 7.39 4.73 -0.76
N TYR A 54 6.39 4.55 0.12
CA TYR A 54 6.46 3.58 1.21
C TYR A 54 6.55 2.14 0.69
N TYR A 55 5.77 1.80 -0.34
CA TYR A 55 5.85 0.49 -0.99
C TYR A 55 7.25 0.22 -1.57
N ARG A 56 7.81 1.20 -2.31
CA ARG A 56 9.17 1.11 -2.86
C ARG A 56 10.27 1.05 -1.80
N ALA A 57 10.02 1.67 -0.65
CA ALA A 57 10.90 1.59 0.51
C ALA A 57 10.76 0.27 1.29
N GLY A 58 9.83 -0.62 0.90
CA GLY A 58 9.63 -1.92 1.53
C GLY A 58 8.86 -1.87 2.85
N PHE A 59 8.10 -0.79 3.10
CA PHE A 59 7.29 -0.67 4.30
C PHE A 59 6.12 -1.66 4.27
N THR A 60 5.78 -2.22 5.43
CA THR A 60 4.51 -2.91 5.60
C THR A 60 3.36 -1.88 5.62
N PRO A 61 2.14 -2.28 5.24
CA PRO A 61 0.99 -1.37 5.27
C PRO A 61 0.77 -0.77 6.67
N ALA A 62 0.96 -1.54 7.73
CA ALA A 62 0.86 -1.05 9.11
C ALA A 62 1.87 0.06 9.40
N GLN A 63 3.15 -0.18 9.11
CA GLN A 63 4.22 0.81 9.30
C GLN A 63 3.99 2.07 8.45
N ALA A 64 3.39 1.94 7.27
CA ALA A 64 3.04 3.09 6.44
C ALA A 64 1.87 3.90 7.01
N VAL A 65 0.89 3.29 7.69
CA VAL A 65 -0.15 4.03 8.44
C VAL A 65 0.50 4.80 9.57
N GLU A 66 1.38 4.15 10.35
CA GLU A 66 2.08 4.79 11.46
C GLU A 66 2.98 5.95 11.00
N ALA A 67 3.74 5.76 9.92
CA ALA A 67 4.60 6.78 9.34
C ALA A 67 3.81 7.95 8.74
N TYR A 68 2.62 7.69 8.17
CA TYR A 68 1.78 8.72 7.57
C TYR A 68 1.03 9.56 8.61
N PHE A 69 0.45 8.91 9.64
CA PHE A 69 -0.33 9.58 10.68
C PHE A 69 0.50 9.98 11.91
N GLY A 70 1.79 9.61 11.96
CA GLY A 70 2.74 10.06 13.00
C GLY A 70 2.53 9.43 14.38
N LEU A 71 1.72 8.36 14.49
CA LEU A 71 1.43 7.69 15.76
C LEU A 71 2.52 6.68 16.12
N ALA A 72 3.69 7.20 16.45
CA ALA A 72 4.85 6.40 16.78
C ALA A 72 4.94 5.95 18.26
N LEU A 73 3.89 6.00 19.10
CA LEU A 73 4.11 5.82 20.55
C LEU A 73 3.20 4.92 21.39
N ALA A 74 2.10 4.36 20.91
CA ALA A 74 1.35 3.36 21.68
C ALA A 74 0.37 2.66 20.75
N THR A 75 0.44 1.37 20.50
CA THR A 75 0.10 0.35 21.50
C THR A 75 0.46 -1.01 20.90
N LEU A 76 1.04 -1.87 21.74
CA LEU A 76 1.17 -3.32 21.55
C LEU A 76 0.08 -3.95 20.66
N ILE A 77 0.43 -4.34 19.44
CA ILE A 77 -0.27 -5.43 18.76
C ILE A 77 0.77 -6.45 18.33
N PRO A 78 1.01 -7.49 19.14
CA PRO A 78 1.68 -8.68 18.69
C PRO A 78 0.63 -9.57 18.00
N LEU A 79 0.27 -9.32 16.74
CA LEU A 79 -0.45 -10.32 15.95
C LEU A 79 -0.08 -10.20 14.47
N GLN A 80 0.62 -11.24 14.01
CA GLN A 80 0.60 -11.82 12.68
C GLN A 80 0.80 -10.90 11.46
N CYS A 81 2.07 -10.65 11.12
CA CYS A 81 2.46 -10.70 9.71
C CYS A 81 2.50 -12.18 9.26
N ALA A 82 1.32 -12.76 9.11
CA ALA A 82 1.15 -13.95 8.28
C ALA A 82 1.07 -13.48 6.81
N CYS A 83 1.73 -14.26 5.94
CA CYS A 83 1.68 -14.20 4.48
C CYS A 83 2.62 -13.20 3.80
N SER A 84 3.88 -13.61 3.60
CA SER A 84 4.33 -13.81 2.22
C SER A 84 5.37 -14.93 2.17
N GLY A 85 4.85 -16.13 1.93
CA GLY A 85 5.64 -17.32 1.70
C GLY A 85 6.40 -17.18 0.40
N ARG A 86 7.73 -17.15 0.54
CA ARG A 86 8.73 -17.44 -0.47
C ARG A 86 8.28 -18.60 -1.36
N ARG A 87 8.18 -18.37 -2.66
CA ARG A 87 8.44 -19.40 -3.67
C ARG A 87 8.96 -18.76 -4.95
#